data_AF-U7QLY8-F1
#
_entry.id   AF-U7QLY8-F1
#
_cell.length_a   1.000
_cell.length_b   1.000
_cell.length_c   1.000
_cell.angle_alpha   90.00
_cell.angle_beta   90.00
_cell.angle_gamma   90.00
#
_symmetry.space_group_name_H-M   'P 1'
#
loop_
_entity.id
_entity.type
_entity.pdbx_description
1 polymer ?
#
loop_
_entity_poly.entity_id
_entity_poly.type
_entity_poly.pdbx_seq_one_letter_code
_entity_poly.pdbx_strand_id
1 'polypeptide(L)'
;MLGQKFLKKIQSSPEEGYTILEAIIAIVVVTFLLSAMGPVIAFSVGTRVQAKRVELATQAARSYIDAVKADPTEPVKANPTGQPKTTLTLSDTPVNEVAVPAGADPEQQLYCVNFDEEAGCQVGSLVDMYVQGSACHPTSTVAEDGYVLGVRVYRANSFDPDAPALTPLTDGKVDSDSITTNALGDRSLPLIQMSTEIPPGSGSFDNFNRFIVLDTCGRPDN
;
A
#
# COMPACT_ATOMS: atom_id res chain seq x y z
N MET A 1 -51.39 -67.65 -34.56
CA MET A 1 -51.76 -66.23 -34.80
C MET A 1 -51.58 -65.47 -33.49
N LEU A 2 -51.20 -64.19 -33.57
CA LEU A 2 -50.88 -63.22 -32.49
C LEU A 2 -49.42 -63.19 -32.03
N GLY A 3 -48.79 -62.03 -32.24
CA GLY A 3 -47.51 -61.70 -31.61
C GLY A 3 -46.67 -60.61 -32.29
N GLN A 4 -47.13 -60.00 -33.39
CA GLN A 4 -46.35 -59.01 -34.14
C GLN A 4 -47.10 -57.68 -34.28
N LYS A 5 -47.37 -57.00 -33.15
CA LYS A 5 -48.02 -55.67 -33.15
C LYS A 5 -47.45 -54.66 -32.13
N PHE A 6 -46.26 -54.88 -31.56
CA PHE A 6 -45.67 -53.95 -30.58
C PHE A 6 -44.44 -53.15 -31.05
N LEU A 7 -44.02 -53.27 -32.32
CA LEU A 7 -42.90 -52.49 -32.88
C LEU A 7 -43.36 -51.55 -33.98
N LYS A 8 -44.34 -50.69 -33.70
CA LYS A 8 -44.70 -49.60 -34.62
C LYS A 8 -45.26 -48.39 -33.87
N LYS A 9 -44.47 -47.83 -32.95
CA LYS A 9 -44.69 -46.45 -32.49
C LYS A 9 -43.44 -45.82 -31.88
N ILE A 10 -42.35 -45.81 -32.66
CA ILE A 10 -41.34 -44.75 -32.55
C ILE A 10 -41.34 -44.07 -33.91
N GLN A 11 -42.47 -43.43 -34.24
CA GLN A 11 -42.51 -42.54 -35.38
C GLN A 11 -41.79 -41.25 -34.99
N SER A 12 -40.65 -41.05 -35.63
CA SER A 12 -39.91 -39.81 -35.72
C SER A 12 -40.82 -38.69 -36.22
N SER A 13 -41.13 -37.70 -35.38
CA SER A 13 -41.54 -36.37 -35.81
C SER A 13 -40.29 -35.48 -35.81
N PRO A 14 -39.93 -34.84 -36.93
CA PRO A 14 -38.99 -33.72 -36.95
C PRO A 14 -39.74 -32.42 -36.62
N GLU A 15 -40.47 -32.40 -35.51
CA GLU A 15 -41.01 -31.18 -34.91
C GLU A 15 -40.03 -30.79 -33.81
N GLU A 16 -39.10 -29.94 -34.20
CA GLU A 16 -37.96 -29.42 -33.45
C GLU A 16 -38.40 -28.55 -32.26
N GLY A 17 -39.01 -29.19 -31.26
CA GLY A 17 -39.22 -28.63 -29.93
C GLY A 17 -38.04 -29.03 -29.04
N TYR A 18 -37.35 -28.04 -28.47
CA TYR A 18 -36.24 -28.18 -27.52
C TYR A 18 -36.38 -29.44 -26.65
N THR A 19 -35.53 -30.43 -26.87
CA THR A 19 -35.60 -31.67 -26.09
C THR A 19 -35.08 -31.41 -24.68
N ILE A 20 -35.70 -32.02 -23.67
CA ILE A 20 -35.29 -31.88 -22.26
C ILE A 20 -33.80 -32.24 -22.06
N LEU A 21 -33.29 -33.21 -22.83
CA LEU A 21 -31.86 -33.59 -22.81
C LEU A 21 -30.94 -32.49 -23.34
N GLU A 22 -31.33 -31.82 -24.42
CA GLU A 22 -30.58 -30.68 -24.97
C GLU A 22 -30.56 -29.50 -24.00
N ALA A 23 -31.69 -29.23 -23.33
CA ALA A 23 -31.76 -28.21 -22.28
C ALA A 23 -30.84 -28.54 -21.08
N ILE A 24 -30.77 -29.81 -20.66
CA ILE A 24 -29.88 -30.24 -19.57
C ILE A 24 -28.40 -30.08 -19.97
N ILE A 25 -28.02 -30.49 -21.18
CA ILE A 25 -26.65 -30.34 -21.68
C ILE A 25 -26.28 -28.85 -21.79
N ALA A 26 -27.19 -28.02 -22.30
CA ALA A 26 -26.99 -26.58 -22.40
C ALA A 26 -26.74 -25.94 -21.02
N ILE A 27 -27.52 -26.30 -20.00
CA ILE A 27 -27.33 -25.79 -18.63
C ILE A 27 -25.99 -26.27 -18.05
N VAL A 28 -25.59 -27.52 -18.29
CA VAL A 28 -24.28 -28.04 -17.84
C VAL A 28 -23.13 -27.27 -18.50
N VAL A 29 -23.20 -27.01 -19.81
CA VAL A 29 -22.17 -26.24 -20.52
C VAL A 29 -22.11 -24.80 -20.01
N VAL A 30 -23.26 -24.15 -19.83
CA VAL A 30 -23.34 -22.76 -19.32
C VAL A 30 -22.79 -22.66 -17.90
N THR A 31 -23.10 -23.61 -17.02
CA THR A 31 -22.57 -23.61 -15.64
C THR A 31 -21.07 -23.81 -15.59
N PHE A 32 -20.49 -24.67 -16.45
CA PHE A 32 -19.04 -24.79 -16.58
C PHE A 32 -18.39 -23.50 -17.10
N LEU A 33 -18.98 -22.86 -18.11
CA LEU A 33 -18.50 -21.59 -18.65
C LEU A 33 -18.53 -20.48 -17.57
N LEU A 34 -19.61 -20.37 -16.81
CA LEU A 34 -19.72 -19.39 -15.72
C LEU A 34 -18.77 -19.72 -14.57
N SER A 35 -18.59 -20.99 -14.21
CA SER A 35 -17.64 -21.42 -13.18
C SER A 35 -16.20 -21.09 -13.57
N ALA A 36 -15.85 -21.15 -14.86
CA ALA A 36 -14.51 -20.81 -15.34
C ALA A 36 -14.25 -19.29 -15.30
N MET A 37 -15.28 -18.44 -15.46
CA MET A 37 -15.13 -16.98 -15.47
C MET A 37 -15.14 -16.34 -14.07
N GLY A 38 -15.77 -16.99 -13.08
CA GLY A 38 -15.87 -16.49 -11.70
C GLY A 38 -14.52 -16.09 -11.07
N PRO A 39 -13.49 -16.96 -11.07
CA PRO A 39 -12.19 -16.64 -10.48
C PRO A 39 -11.51 -15.41 -11.09
N VAL A 40 -11.68 -15.18 -12.40
CA VAL A 40 -11.05 -14.05 -13.11
C VAL A 40 -11.66 -12.72 -12.68
N ILE A 41 -12.97 -12.67 -12.48
CA ILE A 41 -13.67 -11.47 -12.00
C ILE A 41 -13.25 -11.13 -10.57
N ALA A 42 -13.19 -12.15 -9.69
CA ALA A 42 -12.76 -11.97 -8.30
C ALA A 42 -11.31 -11.44 -8.22
N PHE A 43 -10.40 -12.02 -9.00
CA PHE A 43 -9.02 -11.54 -9.09
C PHE A 43 -8.93 -10.10 -9.63
N SER A 44 -9.75 -9.74 -10.63
CA SER A 44 -9.78 -8.40 -11.21
C SER A 44 -10.23 -7.31 -10.23
N VAL A 45 -11.21 -7.60 -9.37
CA VAL A 45 -11.64 -6.65 -8.32
C VAL A 45 -10.59 -6.56 -7.22
N GLY A 46 -9.98 -7.68 -6.83
CA GLY A 46 -8.91 -7.73 -5.83
C GLY A 46 -7.73 -6.82 -6.19
N THR A 47 -7.24 -6.90 -7.43
CA THR A 47 -6.11 -6.07 -7.88
C THR A 47 -6.43 -4.57 -7.90
N ARG A 48 -7.68 -4.17 -8.18
CA ARG A 48 -8.11 -2.77 -8.14
C ARG A 48 -8.14 -2.20 -6.72
N VAL A 49 -8.63 -2.97 -5.76
CA VAL A 49 -8.65 -2.54 -4.34
C VAL A 49 -7.22 -2.40 -3.81
N GLN A 50 -6.33 -3.32 -4.19
CA GLN A 50 -4.91 -3.23 -3.83
C GLN A 50 -4.24 -2.01 -4.49
N ALA A 51 -4.46 -1.80 -5.79
CA ALA A 51 -3.93 -0.63 -6.49
C ALA A 51 -4.39 0.68 -5.85
N LYS A 52 -5.67 0.76 -5.44
CA LYS A 52 -6.20 1.94 -4.77
C LYS A 52 -5.50 2.23 -3.45
N ARG A 53 -5.19 1.20 -2.65
CA ARG A 53 -4.47 1.37 -1.38
C ARG A 53 -3.05 1.88 -1.58
N VAL A 54 -2.35 1.35 -2.58
CA VAL A 54 -1.01 1.81 -2.94
C VAL A 54 -1.05 3.26 -3.48
N GLU A 55 -2.10 3.62 -4.22
CA GLU A 55 -2.32 4.99 -4.69
C GLU A 55 -2.49 5.97 -3.53
N LEU A 56 -3.36 5.65 -2.54
CA LEU A 56 -3.56 6.48 -1.35
C LEU A 56 -2.28 6.61 -0.53
N ALA A 57 -1.55 5.51 -0.32
CA ALA A 57 -0.28 5.55 0.37
C ALA A 57 0.75 6.44 -0.35
N THR A 58 0.80 6.35 -1.69
CA THR A 58 1.70 7.19 -2.51
C THR A 58 1.32 8.66 -2.43
N GLN A 59 0.01 8.96 -2.44
CA GLN A 59 -0.48 10.32 -2.26
C GLN A 59 -0.11 10.87 -0.88
N ALA A 60 -0.27 10.07 0.18
CA ALA A 60 0.11 10.46 1.54
C ALA A 60 1.61 10.80 1.63
N ALA A 61 2.46 9.92 1.12
CA ALA A 61 3.90 10.14 1.15
C ALA A 61 4.34 11.37 0.34
N ARG A 62 3.74 11.59 -0.85
CA ARG A 62 4.01 12.79 -1.64
C ARG A 62 3.61 14.06 -0.91
N SER A 63 2.43 14.06 -0.27
CA SER A 63 1.98 15.20 0.52
C SER A 63 2.95 15.55 1.66
N TYR A 64 3.52 14.51 2.30
CA TYR A 64 4.56 14.69 3.31
C TYR A 64 5.85 15.26 2.72
N ILE A 65 6.35 14.68 1.61
CA ILE A 65 7.55 15.17 0.92
C ILE A 65 7.38 16.62 0.48
N ASP A 66 6.22 16.99 -0.07
CA ASP A 66 5.94 18.35 -0.52
C ASP A 66 5.90 19.32 0.66
N ALA A 67 5.36 18.90 1.80
CA ALA A 67 5.39 19.68 3.03
C ALA A 67 6.83 19.85 3.57
N VAL A 68 7.66 18.81 3.52
CA VAL A 68 9.10 18.90 3.91
C VAL A 68 9.85 19.83 2.95
N LYS A 69 9.55 19.78 1.65
CA LYS A 69 10.18 20.66 0.66
C LYS A 69 9.78 22.12 0.81
N ALA A 70 8.55 22.39 1.24
CA ALA A 70 8.06 23.75 1.46
C ALA A 70 8.78 24.43 2.64
N ASP A 71 9.14 23.66 3.67
CA ASP A 71 9.89 24.13 4.82
C ASP A 71 10.84 23.04 5.32
N PRO A 72 12.07 22.94 4.75
CA PRO A 72 12.99 21.85 5.04
C PRO A 72 13.62 21.93 6.43
N THR A 73 13.49 23.07 7.12
CA THR A 73 14.10 23.34 8.43
C THR A 73 13.12 23.21 9.59
N GLU A 74 11.80 23.32 9.34
CA GLU A 74 10.77 23.02 10.33
C GLU A 74 10.18 21.62 10.12
N PRO A 75 9.86 20.89 11.20
CA PRO A 75 9.15 19.64 11.07
C PRO A 75 7.76 19.87 10.49
N VAL A 76 7.40 19.02 9.53
CA VAL A 76 6.07 18.98 8.94
C VAL A 76 5.05 18.70 10.03
N LYS A 77 4.20 19.70 10.30
CA LYS A 77 3.17 19.66 11.34
C LYS A 77 2.15 18.56 11.01
N ALA A 78 1.88 17.66 11.96
CA ALA A 78 0.73 16.77 11.90
C ALA A 78 -0.57 17.59 12.05
N ASN A 79 -1.34 17.72 10.96
CA ASN A 79 -2.72 18.26 10.83
C ASN A 79 -3.06 19.64 11.51
N PRO A 80 -4.17 20.32 11.14
CA PRO A 80 -4.44 21.72 11.52
C PRO A 80 -4.98 21.90 12.95
N THR A 81 -5.09 20.84 13.76
CA THR A 81 -5.62 20.91 15.14
C THR A 81 -4.57 21.19 16.22
N GLY A 82 -3.29 21.30 15.85
CA GLY A 82 -2.25 21.86 16.71
C GLY A 82 -1.67 20.89 17.74
N GLN A 83 -0.42 20.48 17.45
CA GLN A 83 0.59 19.82 18.30
C GLN A 83 0.51 18.29 18.41
N PRO A 84 1.65 17.56 18.51
CA PRO A 84 3.03 18.00 18.75
C PRO A 84 4.01 17.87 17.57
N LYS A 85 5.14 18.53 17.76
CA LYS A 85 6.27 18.73 16.85
C LYS A 85 7.24 17.55 16.96
N THR A 86 7.18 16.55 16.07
CA THR A 86 8.31 15.64 15.90
C THR A 86 9.33 16.33 15.01
N THR A 87 10.30 17.00 15.64
CA THR A 87 11.49 17.55 14.98
C THR A 87 12.07 16.47 14.08
N LEU A 88 12.16 16.75 12.77
CA LEU A 88 12.89 15.89 11.84
C LEU A 88 14.37 15.99 12.24
N THR A 89 14.83 15.08 13.10
CA THR A 89 16.22 15.06 13.54
C THR A 89 17.05 14.39 12.47
N LEU A 90 17.98 15.14 11.88
CA LEU A 90 18.98 14.57 10.99
C LEU A 90 19.83 13.58 11.79
N SER A 91 19.94 12.35 11.29
CA SER A 91 20.81 11.32 11.85
C SER A 91 21.82 10.87 10.82
N ASP A 92 22.89 10.23 11.28
CA ASP A 92 23.81 9.45 10.45
C ASP A 92 23.27 8.04 10.14
N THR A 93 22.16 7.64 10.75
CA THR A 93 21.54 6.33 10.53
C THR A 93 20.92 6.28 9.13
N PRO A 94 21.22 5.24 8.33
CA PRO A 94 20.57 5.03 7.06
C PRO A 94 19.05 5.05 7.20
N VAL A 95 18.35 5.66 6.24
CA VAL A 95 16.88 5.82 6.31
C VAL A 95 16.14 4.46 6.31
N ASN A 96 16.81 3.40 5.89
CA ASN A 96 16.31 2.03 5.89
C ASN A 96 16.45 1.32 7.25
N GLU A 97 17.29 1.85 8.15
CA GLU A 97 17.57 1.28 9.47
C GLU A 97 16.84 2.03 10.60
N VAL A 98 16.10 3.08 10.25
CA VAL A 98 15.33 3.87 11.21
C VAL A 98 14.36 2.96 11.95
N ALA A 99 14.40 3.05 13.28
CA ALA A 99 13.57 2.28 14.17
C ALA A 99 12.09 2.44 13.81
N VAL A 100 11.38 1.34 13.89
CA VAL A 100 9.94 1.32 13.66
C VAL A 100 9.24 2.07 14.80
N PRO A 101 8.15 2.82 14.55
CA PRO A 101 7.48 3.57 15.59
C PRO A 101 6.98 2.60 16.68
N ALA A 102 7.51 2.73 17.89
CA ALA A 102 7.22 1.81 18.98
C ALA A 102 6.36 2.49 20.05
N GLY A 103 5.11 2.04 20.18
CA GLY A 103 4.30 2.14 21.40
C GLY A 103 3.93 3.54 21.91
N ALA A 104 4.20 4.61 21.18
CA ALA A 104 3.71 5.95 21.48
C ALA A 104 2.45 6.25 20.65
N ASP A 105 1.69 7.26 21.09
CA ASP A 105 0.57 7.81 20.33
C ASP A 105 1.03 8.20 18.91
N PRO A 106 0.56 7.51 17.85
CA PRO A 106 1.04 7.71 16.50
C PRO A 106 0.81 9.15 16.04
N GLU A 107 -0.19 9.85 16.57
CA GLU A 107 -0.47 11.25 16.26
C GLU A 107 0.66 12.19 16.71
N GLN A 108 1.48 11.77 17.66
CA GLN A 108 2.59 12.59 18.18
C GLN A 108 3.89 12.40 17.41
N GLN A 109 4.09 11.22 16.81
CA GLN A 109 5.34 10.82 16.17
C GLN A 109 5.26 10.76 14.65
N LEU A 110 4.05 10.59 14.10
CA LEU A 110 3.82 10.32 12.70
C LEU A 110 2.95 11.40 12.08
N TYR A 111 3.22 11.67 10.81
CA TYR A 111 2.41 12.59 10.05
C TYR A 111 1.13 11.89 9.59
N CYS A 112 0.01 12.37 10.09
CA CYS A 112 -1.31 11.87 9.73
C CYS A 112 -1.79 12.45 8.40
N VAL A 113 -2.23 11.59 7.49
CA VAL A 113 -2.97 11.95 6.28
C VAL A 113 -4.36 11.35 6.36
N ASN A 114 -5.34 12.21 6.63
CA ASN A 114 -6.75 11.88 6.64
C ASN A 114 -7.30 11.82 5.21
N PHE A 115 -7.99 10.72 4.87
CA PHE A 115 -8.68 10.56 3.59
C PHE A 115 -10.20 10.41 3.72
N ASP A 116 -10.73 10.55 4.93
CA ASP A 116 -12.15 10.56 5.22
C ASP A 116 -12.63 11.93 5.76
N GLU A 117 -13.92 11.98 6.12
CA GLU A 117 -14.59 13.21 6.56
C GLU A 117 -14.35 13.52 8.04
N GLU A 118 -13.79 12.58 8.80
CA GLU A 118 -13.60 12.71 10.24
C GLU A 118 -12.21 13.28 10.54
N ALA A 119 -12.11 14.24 11.46
CA ALA A 119 -10.82 14.87 11.72
C ALA A 119 -9.83 13.90 12.41
N GLY A 120 -8.58 13.86 11.92
CA GLY A 120 -7.51 13.03 12.50
C GLY A 120 -7.27 11.75 11.70
N CYS A 121 -6.42 10.86 12.22
CA CYS A 121 -6.18 9.55 11.63
C CYS A 121 -6.77 8.48 12.52
N GLN A 122 -7.82 7.83 12.04
CA GLN A 122 -8.54 6.89 12.86
C GLN A 122 -7.94 5.50 12.70
N VAL A 123 -7.62 4.88 13.82
CA VAL A 123 -7.14 3.50 13.86
C VAL A 123 -8.12 2.52 13.18
N GLY A 124 -9.43 2.82 13.21
CA GLY A 124 -10.46 2.03 12.51
C GLY A 124 -10.62 2.33 11.02
N SER A 125 -10.04 3.43 10.53
CA SER A 125 -10.20 3.85 9.13
C SER A 125 -9.37 2.98 8.19
N LEU A 126 -9.99 2.62 7.06
CA LEU A 126 -9.34 1.83 6.01
C LEU A 126 -8.60 2.69 4.99
N VAL A 127 -8.81 4.01 5.05
CA VAL A 127 -8.27 4.97 4.09
C VAL A 127 -7.21 5.88 4.70
N ASP A 128 -7.26 6.11 6.01
CA ASP A 128 -6.28 6.94 6.70
C ASP A 128 -4.89 6.30 6.75
N MET A 129 -3.89 7.18 6.67
CA MET A 129 -2.49 6.78 6.56
C MET A 129 -1.62 7.55 7.55
N TYR A 130 -0.69 6.83 8.18
CA TYR A 130 0.39 7.43 8.96
C TYR A 130 1.68 7.41 8.15
N VAL A 131 2.39 8.53 8.15
CA VAL A 131 3.65 8.71 7.44
C VAL A 131 4.77 8.88 8.44
N GLN A 132 5.77 8.01 8.37
CA GLN A 132 7.01 8.12 9.11
C GLN A 132 8.07 8.72 8.18
N GLY A 133 8.54 9.92 8.51
CA GLY A 133 9.69 10.53 7.84
C GLY A 133 10.97 10.33 8.64
N SER A 134 12.09 10.21 7.93
CA SER A 134 13.43 10.13 8.49
C SER A 134 14.41 10.88 7.61
N ALA A 135 15.24 11.72 8.21
CA ALA A 135 16.28 12.45 7.49
C ALA A 135 17.65 11.90 7.87
N CYS A 136 18.45 11.62 6.86
CA CYS A 136 19.82 11.21 7.04
C CYS A 136 20.79 12.16 6.33
N HIS A 137 21.85 12.51 7.06
CA HIS A 137 23.02 13.18 6.52
C HIS A 137 24.26 12.67 7.28
N PRO A 138 25.33 12.22 6.60
CA PRO A 138 26.43 11.49 7.24
C PRO A 138 27.37 12.33 8.11
N THR A 139 27.39 13.65 7.89
CA THR A 139 28.36 14.57 8.51
C THR A 139 27.78 15.85 9.10
N SER A 140 26.48 16.10 8.96
CA SER A 140 25.82 17.35 9.35
C SER A 140 24.48 17.07 9.99
N THR A 141 24.15 17.84 11.01
CA THR A 141 22.84 17.82 11.67
C THR A 141 21.97 19.01 11.25
N VAL A 142 22.42 19.75 10.24
CA VAL A 142 21.84 21.01 9.77
C VAL A 142 21.08 20.73 8.47
N ALA A 143 19.76 20.98 8.48
CA ALA A 143 18.88 20.67 7.35
C ALA A 143 19.23 21.47 6.09
N GLU A 144 19.84 22.64 6.26
CA GLU A 144 20.26 23.55 5.22
C GLU A 144 21.39 23.00 4.32
N ASP A 145 22.11 21.98 4.80
CA ASP A 145 23.16 21.28 4.04
C ASP A 145 22.59 20.24 3.05
N GLY A 146 21.26 20.10 3.01
CA GLY A 146 20.55 19.07 2.26
C GLY A 146 20.65 17.70 2.95
N TYR A 147 19.78 16.76 2.63
CA TYR A 147 19.75 15.45 3.28
C TYR A 147 18.96 14.43 2.46
N VAL A 148 19.12 13.15 2.77
CA VAL A 148 18.28 12.07 2.24
C VAL A 148 17.06 11.92 3.14
N LEU A 149 15.87 12.07 2.57
CA LEU A 149 14.59 11.88 3.24
C LEU A 149 14.03 10.50 2.88
N GLY A 150 14.00 9.59 3.85
CA GLY A 150 13.25 8.35 3.77
C GLY A 150 11.85 8.52 4.33
N VAL A 151 10.86 8.00 3.62
CA VAL A 151 9.45 8.08 3.96
C VAL A 151 8.85 6.68 3.91
N ARG A 152 8.20 6.27 4.99
CA ARG A 152 7.45 5.02 5.09
C ARG A 152 5.99 5.34 5.38
N VAL A 153 5.09 4.64 4.71
CA VAL A 153 3.64 4.83 4.93
C VAL A 153 3.04 3.57 5.51
N TYR A 154 2.36 3.75 6.63
CA TYR A 154 1.61 2.74 7.32
C TYR A 154 0.12 3.07 7.22
N ARG A 155 -0.71 2.05 7.38
CA ARG A 155 -2.15 2.25 7.50
C ARG A 155 -2.46 2.75 8.89
N ALA A 156 -3.52 3.53 9.06
CA ALA A 156 -3.94 3.94 10.40
C ALA A 156 -4.26 2.72 11.28
N ASN A 157 -4.85 1.69 10.67
CA ASN A 157 -5.14 0.44 11.33
C ASN A 157 -3.91 -0.41 11.69
N SER A 158 -2.69 -0.05 11.27
CA SER A 158 -1.47 -0.74 11.73
C SER A 158 -1.14 -0.44 13.20
N PHE A 159 -1.75 0.59 13.79
CA PHE A 159 -1.53 1.04 15.17
C PHE A 159 -2.70 0.68 16.11
N ASP A 160 -3.55 -0.24 15.68
CA ASP A 160 -4.63 -0.80 16.49
C ASP A 160 -4.05 -1.55 17.69
N PRO A 161 -4.60 -1.40 18.91
CA PRO A 161 -4.18 -2.20 20.06
C PRO A 161 -4.21 -3.71 19.79
N ASP A 162 -5.10 -4.16 18.89
CA ASP A 162 -5.23 -5.56 18.49
C ASP A 162 -4.40 -5.92 17.24
N ALA A 163 -3.70 -4.96 16.63
CA ALA A 163 -2.81 -5.23 15.50
C ALA A 163 -1.51 -5.90 15.96
N PRO A 164 -0.88 -6.74 15.10
CA PRO A 164 0.45 -7.24 15.37
C PRO A 164 1.45 -6.07 15.51
N ALA A 165 2.42 -6.24 16.40
CA ALA A 165 3.51 -5.27 16.54
C ALA A 165 4.18 -5.05 15.17
N LEU A 166 4.49 -3.79 14.87
CA LEU A 166 5.16 -3.44 13.62
C LEU A 166 6.52 -4.14 13.53
N THR A 167 6.80 -4.74 12.37
CA THR A 167 7.99 -5.55 12.18
C THR A 167 9.20 -4.66 11.89
N PRO A 168 10.31 -4.77 12.66
CA PRO A 168 11.55 -4.08 12.34
C PRO A 168 12.02 -4.45 10.94
N LEU A 169 12.30 -3.45 10.10
CA LEU A 169 12.97 -3.72 8.83
C LEU A 169 14.38 -4.22 9.15
N THR A 170 14.66 -5.45 8.78
CA THR A 170 16.00 -6.03 8.88
C THR A 170 16.60 -5.96 7.47
N ASP A 171 17.77 -5.35 7.29
CA ASP A 171 18.45 -5.15 5.99
C ASP A 171 17.67 -4.34 4.93
N GLY A 172 16.80 -3.40 5.34
CA GLY A 172 16.13 -2.48 4.41
C GLY A 172 15.14 -3.14 3.43
N LYS A 173 14.91 -4.46 3.56
CA LYS A 173 13.88 -5.17 2.82
C LYS A 173 12.57 -5.16 3.60
N VAL A 174 11.56 -4.56 2.98
CA VAL A 174 10.18 -4.90 3.30
C VAL A 174 9.93 -6.21 2.55
N ASP A 175 9.85 -7.34 3.25
CA ASP A 175 9.33 -8.59 2.68
C ASP A 175 7.85 -8.37 2.32
N SER A 176 7.62 -7.70 1.20
CA SER A 176 6.32 -7.25 0.69
C SER A 176 5.54 -8.41 0.05
N ASP A 177 5.83 -9.64 0.45
CA ASP A 177 5.24 -10.88 -0.05
C ASP A 177 3.75 -11.04 0.32
N SER A 178 3.19 -10.06 1.03
CA SER A 178 1.83 -10.12 1.58
C SER A 178 0.77 -9.43 0.71
N ILE A 179 1.11 -8.76 -0.39
CA ILE A 179 0.09 -8.17 -1.29
C ILE A 179 -0.68 -9.26 -2.07
N THR A 180 -0.05 -10.39 -2.39
CA THR A 180 -0.64 -11.41 -3.26
C THR A 180 -1.33 -12.55 -2.52
N THR A 181 -0.96 -12.83 -1.26
CA THR A 181 -1.43 -14.02 -0.53
C THR A 181 -2.50 -13.73 0.52
N ASN A 182 -2.56 -12.50 1.05
CA ASN A 182 -3.61 -12.06 1.97
C ASN A 182 -4.34 -10.86 1.36
N ALA A 183 -5.64 -10.97 1.09
CA ALA A 183 -6.47 -9.90 0.52
C ALA A 183 -6.43 -8.58 1.32
N LEU A 184 -5.92 -8.63 2.56
CA LEU A 184 -5.74 -7.49 3.44
C LEU A 184 -4.28 -7.04 3.58
N GLY A 185 -3.28 -7.82 3.16
CA GLY A 185 -1.86 -7.55 3.42
C GLY A 185 -1.49 -7.55 4.90
N ASP A 186 -0.20 -7.66 5.20
CA ASP A 186 0.31 -7.61 6.56
C ASP A 186 0.19 -6.19 7.11
N ARG A 187 -0.44 -6.04 8.29
CA ARG A 187 -0.60 -4.75 8.98
C ARG A 187 0.68 -4.32 9.70
N SER A 188 1.62 -5.23 9.93
CA SER A 188 2.90 -4.95 10.60
C SER A 188 3.95 -4.30 9.70
N LEU A 189 3.72 -4.30 8.38
CA LEU A 189 4.65 -3.79 7.37
C LEU A 189 4.15 -2.48 6.76
N PRO A 190 5.07 -1.58 6.33
CA PRO A 190 4.69 -0.40 5.56
C PRO A 190 4.08 -0.81 4.21
N LEU A 191 3.10 -0.03 3.75
CA LEU A 191 2.51 -0.19 2.42
C LEU A 191 3.49 0.18 1.31
N ILE A 192 4.26 1.24 1.54
CA ILE A 192 5.30 1.71 0.63
C ILE A 192 6.44 2.33 1.42
N GLN A 193 7.62 2.30 0.82
CA GLN A 193 8.80 3.01 1.27
C GLN A 193 9.35 3.80 0.09
N MET A 194 9.71 5.06 0.32
CA MET A 194 10.35 5.89 -0.69
C MET A 194 11.49 6.67 -0.06
N SER A 195 12.52 6.92 -0.86
CA SER A 195 13.61 7.80 -0.50
C SER A 195 13.70 8.91 -1.54
N THR A 196 13.86 10.13 -1.08
CA THR A 196 14.06 11.30 -1.92
C THR A 196 15.13 12.17 -1.32
N GLU A 197 15.78 12.97 -2.15
CA GLU A 197 16.87 13.82 -1.70
C GLU A 197 16.38 15.26 -1.63
N ILE A 198 16.68 15.94 -0.53
CA ILE A 198 16.35 17.33 -0.28
C ILE A 198 17.63 18.15 -0.50
N PRO A 199 17.68 19.05 -1.49
CA PRO A 199 18.87 19.83 -1.78
C PRO A 199 19.12 20.90 -0.71
N PRO A 200 20.39 21.32 -0.55
CA PRO A 200 20.75 22.43 0.34
C PRO A 200 20.10 23.75 -0.10
N GLY A 201 19.72 24.59 0.86
CA GLY A 201 19.05 25.88 0.61
C GLY A 201 19.95 26.94 -0.03
N SER A 202 21.27 26.85 0.17
CA SER A 202 22.26 27.72 -0.47
C SER A 202 22.88 27.01 -1.69
N GLY A 203 22.49 27.40 -2.89
CA GLY A 203 22.88 26.78 -4.17
C GLY A 203 24.33 27.03 -4.63
N SER A 204 25.33 26.79 -3.79
CA SER A 204 26.73 26.76 -4.24
C SER A 204 27.07 25.40 -4.86
N PHE A 205 27.81 25.40 -5.98
CA PHE A 205 28.30 24.18 -6.66
C PHE A 205 29.12 23.26 -5.74
N ASP A 206 29.80 23.83 -4.73
CA ASP A 206 30.56 23.05 -3.74
C ASP A 206 29.67 22.15 -2.86
N ASN A 207 28.41 22.56 -2.64
CA ASN A 207 27.45 21.78 -1.86
C ASN A 207 26.95 20.55 -2.64
N PHE A 208 26.92 20.60 -3.98
CA PHE A 208 26.57 19.44 -4.81
C PHE A 208 27.61 18.33 -4.78
N ASN A 209 28.90 18.64 -4.63
CA ASN A 209 29.93 17.60 -4.48
C ASN A 209 29.87 16.89 -3.11
N ARG A 210 29.42 17.59 -2.05
CA ARG A 210 29.12 16.94 -0.75
C ARG A 210 27.86 16.10 -0.80
N PHE A 211 26.92 16.44 -1.67
CA PHE A 211 25.69 15.69 -1.89
C PHE A 211 25.94 14.27 -2.41
N ILE A 212 27.03 14.03 -3.15
CA ILE A 212 27.45 12.68 -3.59
C ILE A 212 27.87 11.78 -2.40
N VAL A 213 28.25 12.37 -1.26
CA VAL A 213 28.66 11.63 -0.04
C VAL A 213 27.44 11.09 0.75
N LEU A 214 26.23 11.55 0.42
CA LEU A 214 24.97 11.11 1.04
C LEU A 214 24.57 9.67 0.69
N ASP A 215 25.29 8.98 -0.21
CA ASP A 215 25.02 7.59 -0.59
C ASP A 215 25.16 6.61 0.59
N THR A 216 25.84 7.04 1.66
CA THR A 216 25.96 6.31 2.95
C THR A 216 24.67 6.28 3.76
N CYS A 217 23.68 7.11 3.43
CA CYS A 217 22.39 7.17 4.11
C CYS A 217 21.40 6.09 3.65
N GLY A 218 21.84 5.12 2.86
CA GLY A 218 21.05 3.97 2.43
C GLY A 218 19.96 4.36 1.44
N ARG A 219 20.27 4.28 0.15
CA ARG A 219 19.25 4.20 -0.88
C ARG A 219 18.52 2.86 -0.71
N PRO A 220 17.18 2.79 -0.67
CA PRO A 220 16.50 1.50 -0.72
C PRO A 220 16.87 0.86 -2.06
N ASP A 221 17.60 -0.25 -1.99
CA ASP A 221 17.91 -1.07 -3.15
C ASP A 221 16.58 -1.60 -3.70
N ASN A 222 16.21 -1.12 -4.88
CA ASN A 222 14.98 -1.46 -5.58
C ASN A 222 14.98 -2.92 -6.06
#